data_AF-A0A699X8V2-F1
#
_entry.id   AF-A0A699X8V2-F1
#
_cell.length_a   1.000
_cell.length_b   1.000
_cell.length_c   1.000
_cell.angle_alpha   90.00
_cell.angle_beta   90.00
_cell.angle_gamma   90.00
#
_symmetry.space_group_name_H-M   'P 1'
#
loop_
_entity.id
_entity.type
_entity.pdbx_description
1 polymer ?
#
loop_
_entity_poly.entity_id
_entity_poly.type
_entity_poly.pdbx_seq_one_letter_code
_entity_poly.pdbx_strand_id
1 'polypeptide(L)' 'MLKHGKFKIWRIRIKQYIQIIDYALLEVTENGATFPRTQVVDGVTTVLPTITAEEKAQRRLEVKARSTLMMGIPNEH' A
#
# COMPACT_ATOMS: atom_id res chain seq x y z
N MET A 1 -6.05 -12.66 -30.33
CA MET A 1 -6.90 -12.46 -29.12
C MET A 1 -6.06 -12.66 -27.88
N LEU A 2 -5.85 -11.62 -27.07
CA LEU A 2 -5.28 -11.78 -25.73
C LEU A 2 -6.22 -12.67 -24.91
N LYS A 3 -5.74 -13.84 -24.48
CA LYS A 3 -6.52 -14.76 -23.65
C LYS A 3 -6.94 -14.02 -22.38
N HIS A 4 -8.24 -14.00 -22.09
CA HIS A 4 -8.87 -13.21 -21.02
C HIS A 4 -8.17 -13.36 -19.65
N GLY A 5 -7.57 -14.53 -19.38
CA GLY A 5 -6.77 -14.80 -18.19
C GLY A 5 -5.48 -13.97 -18.07
N LYS A 6 -4.79 -13.69 -19.18
CA LYS A 6 -3.53 -12.90 -19.18
C LYS A 6 -3.77 -11.45 -18.75
N PHE A 7 -4.89 -10.87 -19.18
CA PHE A 7 -5.29 -9.51 -18.77
C PHE A 7 -5.66 -9.42 -17.29
N LYS A 8 -6.33 -10.45 -16.74
CA LYS A 8 -6.68 -10.52 -15.32
C LYS A 8 -5.42 -10.59 -14.44
N ILE A 9 -4.43 -11.41 -14.83
CA ILE A 9 -3.15 -11.51 -14.13
C ILE A 9 -2.39 -10.18 -14.17
N TRP A 10 -2.31 -9.55 -15.35
CA TRP A 10 -1.64 -8.25 -15.51
C TRP A 10 -2.27 -7.15 -14.65
N ARG A 11 -3.61 -7.10 -14.58
CA ARG A 11 -4.35 -6.19 -13.71
C ARG A 11 -4.01 -6.39 -12.23
N ILE A 12 -3.91 -7.65 -11.77
CA ILE A 12 -3.55 -7.97 -10.39
C ILE A 12 -2.12 -7.52 -10.08
N ARG A 13 -1.17 -7.77 -10.98
CA ARG A 13 0.23 -7.32 -10.84
C ARG A 13 0.35 -5.80 -10.71
N ILE A 14 -0.32 -5.04 -11.58
CA ILE A 14 -0.30 -3.57 -11.51
C ILE A 14 -0.86 -3.05 -10.20
N LYS A 15 -2.02 -3.58 -9.77
CA LYS A 15 -2.65 -3.18 -8.51
C LYS A 15 -1.71 -3.40 -7.33
N GLN A 16 -0.92 -4.49 -7.36
CA GLN A 16 0.06 -4.77 -6.34
C GLN A 16 1.30 -3.86 -6.38
N TYR A 17 1.81 -3.53 -7.58
CA TYR A 17 2.90 -2.56 -7.71
C TYR A 17 2.51 -1.20 -7.12
N ILE A 18 1.30 -0.71 -7.42
CA ILE A 18 0.77 0.54 -6.85
C ILE A 18 0.73 0.45 -5.33
N GLN A 19 0.24 -0.67 -4.77
CA GLN A 19 0.17 -0.86 -3.31
C GLN A 19 1.54 -0.88 -2.63
N ILE A 20 2.55 -1.47 -3.26
CA ILE A 20 3.93 -1.48 -2.73
C ILE A 20 4.52 -0.07 -2.77
N ILE A 21 4.29 0.68 -3.85
CA ILE A 21 4.76 2.07 -4.00
C ILE A 21 4.06 2.98 -2.97
N ASP A 22 2.74 2.87 -2.82
CA ASP A 22 1.97 3.63 -1.82
C ASP A 22 2.47 3.34 -0.40
N TYR A 23 2.78 2.07 -0.09
CA TYR A 23 3.35 1.68 1.20
C TYR A 23 4.75 2.27 1.41
N ALA A 24 5.64 2.19 0.40
CA ALA A 24 6.99 2.74 0.51
C ALA A 24 6.96 4.27 0.67
N LEU A 25 6.05 4.95 -0.04
CA LEU A 25 5.85 6.39 0.08
C LEU A 25 5.31 6.78 1.46
N LEU A 26 4.40 5.99 2.01
CA LEU A 26 3.89 6.16 3.37
C LEU A 26 5.03 6.02 4.40
N GLU A 27 5.87 4.99 4.27
CA GLU A 27 7.01 4.77 5.15
C GLU A 27 8.02 5.92 5.11
N VAL A 28 8.27 6.51 3.94
CA VAL A 28 9.16 7.68 3.78
C VAL A 28 8.55 8.94 4.38
N THR A 29 7.26 9.18 4.15
CA THR A 29 6.57 10.38 4.65
C THR A 29 6.34 10.36 6.15
N GLU A 30 6.15 9.19 6.75
CA GLU A 30 5.97 9.03 8.20
C GLU A 30 7.30 8.99 8.97
N ASN A 31 8.35 8.35 8.44
CA ASN A 31 9.65 8.33 9.12
C ASN A 31 10.31 9.73 9.14
N GLY A 32 9.94 10.63 8.23
CA GLY A 32 10.33 12.05 8.27
C GLY A 32 9.44 12.94 9.13
N ALA A 33 8.27 12.44 9.57
CA ALA A 33 7.29 13.19 10.34
C ALA A 33 7.30 12.73 11.80
N THR A 34 8.22 13.27 12.60
CA THR A 34 8.32 13.04 14.05
C THR A 34 7.13 13.62 14.84
N PHE A 35 6.21 14.34 14.17
CA PHE A 35 5.07 15.00 14.80
C PHE A 35 3.74 14.42 14.30
N PRO A 36 2.70 14.35 15.15
CA PRO A 36 1.33 14.14 14.68
C PRO A 36 1.05 15.11 13.55
N ARG A 37 0.41 14.61 12.48
CA ARG A 37 0.14 15.39 11.28
C ARG A 37 -0.96 16.40 11.59
N THR A 38 -0.59 17.48 12.25
CA THR A 38 -1.46 18.60 12.57
C THR A 38 -1.68 19.37 11.27
N GLN A 39 -2.83 19.17 10.62
CA GLN A 39 -3.21 20.01 9.50
C GLN A 39 -3.98 21.21 10.06
N VAL A 40 -3.44 22.41 9.86
CA VAL A 40 -4.16 23.66 10.12
C VAL A 40 -4.79 24.09 8.78
N VAL A 41 -6.09 23.90 8.65
CA VAL A 41 -6.89 24.43 7.53
C VAL A 41 -7.80 25.50 8.12
N ASP A 42 -7.74 26.72 7.57
CA ASP A 42 -8.56 27.87 7.98
C ASP A 42 -8.60 28.14 9.50
N GLY A 43 -7.44 27.99 10.17
CA GLY A 43 -7.32 28.21 11.62
C GLY A 43 -7.87 27.07 12.48
N VAL A 44 -8.41 26.01 11.87
CA VAL A 44 -8.84 24.80 12.57
C VAL A 44 -7.69 23.79 12.58
N THR A 45 -7.12 23.59 13.76
CA THR A 45 -6.09 22.59 14.03
C THR A 45 -6.74 21.20 14.07
N THR A 46 -6.66 20.45 12.98
CA THR A 46 -7.10 19.05 12.95
C THR A 46 -5.90 18.15 13.21
N VAL A 47 -5.90 17.46 14.36
CA VAL A 47 -4.96 16.39 14.62
C VAL A 47 -5.41 15.19 13.79
N LEU A 48 -4.72 14.93 12.68
CA LEU A 48 -4.93 13.67 11.99
C LEU A 48 -4.34 12.55 12.85
N PRO A 49 -5.09 11.44 13.04
CA PRO A 49 -4.54 10.29 13.73
C PRO A 49 -3.31 9.82 12.96
N THR A 50 -2.16 9.84 13.64
CA THR A 50 -0.98 9.13 13.18
C THR A 50 -1.37 7.66 13.02
N ILE A 51 -1.02 7.04 11.89
CA ILE A 51 -1.29 5.61 11.69
C ILE A 51 -0.63 4.86 12.85
N THR A 52 -1.44 4.09 13.59
CA THR A 52 -0.96 3.42 14.79
C THR A 52 0.06 2.34 14.42
N ALA A 53 0.95 2.00 15.35
CA ALA A 53 1.95 0.95 15.13
C ALA A 53 1.30 -0.41 14.77
N GLU A 54 0.09 -0.66 15.27
CA GLU A 54 -0.71 -1.85 14.99
C GLU A 54 -1.29 -1.85 13.56
N GLU A 55 -1.88 -0.75 13.11
CA GLU A 55 -2.34 -0.60 11.72
C GLU A 55 -1.18 -0.72 10.73
N LYS A 56 0.00 -0.17 11.09
CA LYS A 56 1.23 -0.32 10.30
C LYS A 56 1.66 -1.78 10.23
N ALA A 57 1.64 -2.52 11.33
CA ALA A 57 1.97 -3.94 11.36
C ALA A 57 0.98 -4.77 10.51
N GLN A 58 -0.32 -4.50 10.63
CA GLN A 58 -1.36 -5.17 9.88
C GLN A 58 -1.21 -4.92 8.37
N ARG A 59 -0.95 -3.68 7.96
CA ARG A 59 -0.77 -3.32 6.54
C ARG A 59 0.48 -3.97 5.94
N ARG A 60 1.57 -4.10 6.72
CA ARG A 60 2.77 -4.87 6.31
C ARG A 60 2.46 -6.35 6.07
N LEU A 61 1.69 -6.96 6.97
CA LEU A 61 1.28 -8.37 6.83
C LEU A 61 0.39 -8.57 5.60
N GLU A 62 -0.52 -7.64 5.32
CA GLU A 62 -1.40 -7.70 4.15
C GLU A 62 -0.62 -7.60 2.83
N VAL A 63 0.31 -6.64 2.72
CA VAL A 63 1.17 -6.48 1.53
C VAL A 63 2.01 -7.74 1.32
N LYS A 64 2.56 -8.31 2.41
CA LYS A 64 3.35 -9.55 2.36
C LYS A 64 2.51 -10.75 1.93
N ALA A 65 1.33 -10.93 2.50
CA ALA A 65 0.41 -12.02 2.15
C ALA A 65 0.00 -11.97 0.67
N ARG A 66 -0.30 -10.76 0.16
CA ARG A 66 -0.61 -10.57 -1.27
C ARG A 66 0.60 -10.86 -2.17
N SER A 67 1.81 -10.51 -1.74
CA SER A 67 3.06 -10.79 -2.48
C SER A 67 3.32 -12.29 -2.57
N THR A 68 3.19 -13.00 -1.45
CA THR A 68 3.30 -14.45 -1.41
C THR A 68 2.24 -15.13 -2.27
N LEU A 69 0.98 -14.68 -2.19
CA LEU A 69 -0.11 -15.22 -3.02
C LEU A 69 0.19 -15.06 -4.52
N MET A 70 0.75 -13.91 -4.93
CA MET A 70 1.05 -13.66 -6.33
C MET A 70 2.27 -14.44 -6.85
N MET A 71 3.28 -14.70 -6.00
CA MET A 71 4.40 -15.60 -6.35
C MET A 71 3.93 -17.03 -6.64
N GLY A 72 2.83 -17.47 -6.03
CA GLY A 72 2.21 -18.77 -6.27
C GLY A 72 1.36 -18.85 -7.55
N ILE A 73 1.13 -17.73 -8.26
CA ILE A 73 0.40 -17.74 -9.53
C ILE A 73 1.41 -18.07 -10.66
N PRO A 74 1.35 -19.27 -11.27
CA PRO A 74 2.26 -19.63 -12.34
C PRO A 74 2.07 -18.66 -13.51
N ASN A 75 3.19 -18.22 -14.09
CA ASN A 75 3.20 -17.43 -15.30
C ASN A 75 2.92 -18.39 -16.47
N GLU A 76 1.65 -18.76 -16.68
CA GLU A 76 1.25 -19.64 -17.78
C GLU A 76 1.76 -19.05 -19.11
N HIS A 77 2.61 -19.83 -19.79
CA HIS A 77 3.04 -19.56 -21.16
C HIS A 77 2.28 -20.45 -22.13
#